data_AF-A0AAI8MNP9-F1
#
_entry.id   AF-A0AAI8MNP9-F1
#
_cell.length_a   1.000
_cell.length_b   1.000
_cell.length_c   1.000
_cell.angle_alpha   90.00
_cell.angle_beta   90.00
_cell.angle_gamma   90.00
#
_symmetry.space_group_name_H-M   'P 1'
#
loop_
_entity.id
_entity.type
_entity.pdbx_description
1 polymer ?
#
loop_
_entity_poly.entity_id
_entity_poly.type
_entity_poly.pdbx_seq_one_letter_code
_entity_poly.pdbx_strand_id
1 'polypeptide(L)' 'MQENKPFYTTLSFELDLDEFKSLYKQAGFKNKNELAKFLDLSHTTINMWGSVTPFPRYIKPLLVCMIQAQENLKSF' A
#
# COMPACT_ATOMS: atom_id res chain seq x y z
N MET A 1 16.99 20.11 17.38
CA MET A 1 15.76 19.29 17.37
C MET A 1 15.51 18.92 15.91
N GLN A 2 15.60 17.65 15.53
CA GLN A 2 15.23 17.27 14.16
C GLN A 2 13.71 17.42 14.04
N GLU A 3 13.25 18.23 13.09
CA GLU A 3 11.82 18.33 12.75
C GLU A 3 11.31 16.95 12.37
N ASN A 4 10.40 16.41 13.19
CA ASN A 4 9.72 15.16 12.92
C ASN A 4 8.66 15.43 11.84
N LYS A 5 9.11 15.56 10.59
CA LYS A 5 8.22 15.80 9.44
C LYS A 5 7.25 14.61 9.33
N PRO A 6 5.95 14.85 9.14
CA PRO A 6 4.99 13.76 9.00
C PRO A 6 5.38 12.88 7.81
N PHE A 7 5.41 11.56 8.00
CA PHE A 7 5.87 10.58 7.00
C PHE A 7 5.26 10.76 5.59
N TYR A 8 4.03 11.26 5.51
CA TYR A 8 3.36 11.51 4.23
C TYR A 8 3.94 12.67 3.40
N THR A 9 4.83 13.49 3.97
CA THR A 9 5.43 14.64 3.25
C THR A 9 6.64 14.28 2.39
N THR A 10 7.20 13.08 2.54
CA THR A 10 8.38 12.61 1.76
C THR A 10 8.08 11.49 0.79
N LEU A 11 6.89 10.88 0.86
CA LEU A 11 6.46 9.85 -0.08
C LEU A 11 6.06 10.48 -1.42
N SER A 12 6.68 10.02 -2.52
CA SER A 12 6.07 10.23 -3.83
C SER A 12 4.74 9.50 -3.88
N PHE A 13 3.66 10.22 -4.23
CA PHE A 13 2.34 9.62 -4.41
C PHE A 13 2.22 8.82 -5.70
N GLU A 14 3.22 8.93 -6.57
CA GLU A 14 3.35 8.11 -7.77
C GLU A 14 3.63 6.66 -7.34
N LEU A 15 2.73 5.79 -7.78
CA LEU A 15 2.76 4.36 -7.59
C LEU A 15 2.53 3.73 -8.95
N ASP A 16 3.47 2.92 -9.43
CA ASP A 16 3.28 2.13 -10.63
C ASP A 16 2.72 0.74 -10.30
N LEU A 17 2.34 0.01 -11.34
CA LEU A 17 1.68 -1.29 -11.19
C LEU A 17 2.60 -2.36 -10.58
N ASP A 18 3.90 -2.31 -10.86
CA ASP A 18 4.84 -3.32 -10.38
C ASP A 18 5.28 -3.03 -8.95
N GLU A 19 5.46 -1.75 -8.60
CA GLU A 19 5.62 -1.30 -7.22
C GLU A 19 4.39 -1.69 -6.39
N PHE A 20 3.16 -1.44 -6.88
CA PHE A 20 1.94 -1.86 -6.19
C PHE A 20 1.88 -3.37 -5.95
N LYS A 21 2.22 -4.18 -6.97
CA LYS A 21 2.23 -5.64 -6.84
C LYS A 21 3.24 -6.13 -5.81
N SER A 22 4.40 -5.47 -5.74
CA SER A 22 5.42 -5.77 -4.75
C SER A 22 4.94 -5.44 -3.34
N LEU A 23 4.41 -4.22 -3.16
CA LEU A 23 3.98 -3.72 -1.86
C LEU A 23 2.83 -4.53 -1.25
N TYR A 24 1.78 -4.87 -2.01
CA TYR A 24 0.68 -5.64 -1.40
C TYR A 24 1.11 -7.04 -0.98
N LYS A 25 2.05 -7.67 -1.71
CA LYS A 25 2.60 -8.97 -1.34
C LYS A 25 3.46 -8.89 -0.09
N GLN A 26 4.33 -7.89 -0.02
CA GLN A 26 5.13 -7.62 1.17
C GLN A 26 4.26 -7.31 2.40
N ALA A 27 3.14 -6.60 2.19
CA ALA A 27 2.15 -6.35 3.23
C ALA A 27 1.34 -7.61 3.64
N GLY A 28 1.61 -8.77 3.03
CA GLY A 28 1.03 -10.05 3.41
C GLY A 28 -0.18 -10.51 2.60
N PHE A 29 -0.59 -9.77 1.57
CA PHE A 29 -1.69 -10.18 0.69
C PHE A 29 -1.18 -11.04 -0.47
N LYS A 30 -1.76 -12.21 -0.72
CA LYS A 30 -1.31 -13.11 -1.79
C LYS A 30 -1.67 -12.62 -3.17
N ASN A 31 -2.79 -11.89 -3.28
CA ASN A 31 -3.35 -11.40 -4.53
C ASN A 31 -4.22 -10.14 -4.30
N LYS A 32 -4.59 -9.47 -5.40
CA LYS A 32 -5.45 -8.27 -5.37
C LYS A 32 -6.83 -8.51 -4.72
N ASN A 33 -7.36 -9.73 -4.76
CA ASN A 33 -8.66 -10.06 -4.19
C ASN A 33 -8.63 -10.10 -2.66
N GLU A 34 -7.54 -10.56 -2.05
CA GLU A 34 -7.37 -10.48 -0.59
C GLU A 34 -7.27 -9.02 -0.11
N LEU A 35 -6.53 -8.19 -0.84
CA LEU A 35 -6.48 -6.75 -0.56
C LEU A 35 -7.87 -6.10 -0.75
N ALA A 36 -8.64 -6.52 -1.75
CA ALA A 36 -9.99 -6.02 -1.99
C ALA A 36 -10.91 -6.31 -0.81
N LYS A 37 -10.89 -7.53 -0.29
CA LYS A 37 -11.64 -7.91 0.92
C LYS A 37 -11.22 -7.10 2.14
N PHE A 38 -9.92 -6.87 2.32
CA PHE A 38 -9.41 -6.09 3.44
C PHE A 38 -9.86 -4.62 3.41
N LEU A 39 -9.89 -4.02 2.21
CA LEU A 39 -10.32 -2.64 2.02
C LEU A 39 -11.85 -2.47 1.89
N ASP A 40 -12.61 -3.56 1.96
CA ASP A 40 -14.04 -3.60 1.66
C ASP A 40 -14.38 -2.99 0.28
N LEU A 41 -13.59 -3.36 -0.72
CA LEU A 41 -13.73 -2.92 -2.10
C LEU A 41 -14.04 -4.10 -3.01
N SER A 42 -14.69 -3.83 -4.14
CA SER A 42 -14.85 -4.84 -5.18
C SER A 42 -13.50 -5.21 -5.81
N HIS A 43 -13.34 -6.48 -6.20
CA HIS A 43 -12.15 -6.92 -6.93
C HIS A 43 -11.95 -6.11 -8.23
N THR A 44 -13.05 -5.75 -8.90
CA THR A 44 -13.04 -4.91 -10.11
C THR A 44 -12.39 -3.56 -9.85
N THR A 45 -12.72 -2.90 -8.74
CA THR A 45 -12.16 -1.60 -8.36
C THR A 45 -10.64 -1.67 -8.25
N ILE A 46 -10.10 -2.64 -7.53
CA ILE A 46 -8.64 -2.80 -7.38
C ILE A 46 -7.99 -3.21 -8.70
N ASN A 47 -8.68 -4.00 -9.52
CA ASN A 47 -8.13 -4.41 -10.81
C ASN A 47 -7.98 -3.24 -11.80
N MET A 48 -8.82 -2.21 -11.68
CA MET A 48 -8.77 -1.00 -12.51
C MET A 48 -7.64 -0.02 -12.12
N TRP A 49 -7.05 -0.15 -10.93
CA TRP A 49 -5.97 0.73 -10.49
C TRP A 49 -4.69 0.54 -11.32
N GLY A 50 -4.06 1.66 -11.69
CA GLY A 50 -2.85 1.70 -12.51
C GLY A 50 -3.07 1.39 -13.99
N SER A 51 -4.32 1.18 -14.41
CA SER A 51 -4.68 0.92 -15.82
C SER A 51 -5.78 1.86 -16.29
N VAL A 52 -6.96 1.77 -15.69
CA VAL A 52 -8.13 2.61 -16.05
C VAL A 52 -8.24 3.80 -15.11
N THR A 53 -7.88 3.60 -13.85
CA THR A 53 -7.96 4.62 -12.80
C THR A 53 -6.59 4.79 -12.13
N PRO A 54 -6.22 6.01 -11.73
CA PRO A 54 -5.00 6.22 -10.97
C PRO A 54 -5.10 5.49 -9.62
N PHE A 55 -3.95 5.14 -9.06
CA PHE A 55 -3.91 4.59 -7.71
C PHE A 55 -4.43 5.61 -6.69
N PRO A 56 -5.25 5.19 -5.71
CA PRO A 56 -5.63 6.08 -4.62
C PRO A 56 -4.41 6.54 -3.82
N ARG A 57 -4.32 7.83 -3.49
CA ARG A 57 -3.14 8.40 -2.79
C ARG A 57 -2.81 7.72 -1.47
N TYR A 58 -3.79 7.11 -0.82
CA TYR A 58 -3.61 6.43 0.46
C TYR A 58 -2.99 5.03 0.34
N ILE A 59 -2.98 4.42 -0.85
CA ILE A 59 -2.66 2.99 -0.94
C ILE A 59 -1.19 2.71 -0.66
N LYS A 60 -0.27 3.55 -1.14
CA LYS A 60 1.17 3.43 -0.89
C LYS A 60 1.51 3.60 0.60
N PRO A 61 1.11 4.69 1.29
CA PRO A 61 1.40 4.82 2.73
C PRO A 61 0.74 3.73 3.56
N LEU A 62 -0.46 3.25 3.20
CA LEU A 62 -1.11 2.13 3.90
C LEU A 62 -0.26 0.85 3.82
N LEU A 63 0.12 0.43 2.61
CA LEU A 63 0.87 -0.81 2.42
C LEU A 63 2.25 -0.74 3.09
N VAL A 64 2.94 0.41 3.00
CA VAL A 64 4.23 0.61 3.69
C VAL A 64 4.07 0.55 5.20
N CYS A 65 3.04 1.17 5.77
CA CYS A 65 2.76 1.11 7.20
C CYS A 65 2.50 -0.33 7.67
N MET A 66 1.75 -1.12 6.87
CA MET A 66 1.50 -2.53 7.17
C MET A 66 2.78 -3.37 7.16
N ILE A 67 3.67 -3.15 6.20
CA ILE A 67 4.98 -3.83 6.11
C ILE A 67 5.80 -3.52 7.36
N GLN A 68 5.94 -2.24 7.71
CA GLN A 68 6.69 -1.81 8.90
C GLN A 68 6.09 -2.37 10.19
N ALA A 69 4.77 -2.41 10.31
CA ALA A 69 4.11 -3.01 11.47
C ALA A 69 4.45 -4.50 11.59
N GLN A 70 4.50 -5.24 10.48
CA GLN A 70 4.91 -6.65 10.49
C GLN A 70 6.38 -6.84 10.88
N GLU A 71 7.28 -5.99 10.38
CA GLU A 71 8.69 -6.03 10.73
C GLU A 71 8.91 -5.74 12.22
N ASN A 72 8.22 -4.74 12.77
CA ASN A 72 8.27 -4.40 14.18
C ASN A 72 7.73 -5.54 15.06
N LEU A 73 6.64 -6.19 14.67
CA LEU A 73 6.07 -7.32 15.41
C LEU A 73 6.98 -8.56 15.40
N LYS A 74 7.76 -8.78 14.34
CA LYS A 74 8.75 -9.88 14.28
C LYS A 74 10.00 -9.62 15.10
N SER A 75 10.23 -8.38 15.51
CA SER A 75 11.40 -7.97 16.29
C SER A 75 11.20 -8.12 17.81
N PHE A 76 10.03 -8.60 18.23
CA PHE A 76 9.69 -8.98 19.61
C PHE A 76 9.68 -10.51 19.75
#